data_AF-A0A0K6GJ47-F1
#
_entry.id   AF-A0A0K6GJ47-F1
#
_cell.length_a   1.000
_cell.length_b   1.000
_cell.length_c   1.000
_cell.angle_alpha   90.00
_cell.angle_beta   90.00
_cell.angle_gamma   90.00
#
_symmetry.space_group_name_H-M   'P 1'
#
loop_
_entity.id
_entity.type
_entity.pdbx_description
1 polymer ?
#
loop_
_entity_poly.entity_id
_entity_poly.type
_entity_poly.pdbx_seq_one_letter_code
_entity_poly.pdbx_strand_id
1 'polypeptide(L)'
;MIVGLMVHDPRLNYPPTNSQVDESCSSSETTFVTPDPKLAQSEIWEQLVRDKLRTPTYKKGELDRRRSENLVPGTQLRPTANDDKIPLLLIQHTISHSQAPLTTTNDSSQALYGWTIILPPSWSMPFLSSLIHTGTRVVGLSARHDQRLETKSPHFPNDFVGCSAYKEVVTKQAETERAKWERTPKGKRINYEALGVTRPWASDWYSLVGGFPPTMDTTMEDLVPTDRGPIPSSSTKPWLFLFPDMDQLVRDLASNSEEFLIGTFATKLNSQRTKRGLPIMDTEAVTELFSTALVVVHVDMHGRGTPQDRAILYGCESDEVVASWKAAVESSNNEVAASPFKDLPVLGYVTSGGFSLQLGRGHGIAAVGFKGLIDMAKRSQGKVLVRVRNLNGTIAPVGSVTAV
;
A
#
# COMPACT_ATOMS: atom_id res chain seq x y z
N MET A 1 9.30 3.57 -18.70
CA MET A 1 9.92 4.41 -19.75
C MET A 1 10.19 5.80 -19.19
N ILE A 2 11.29 6.44 -19.56
CA ILE A 2 11.62 7.82 -19.17
C ILE A 2 11.85 8.63 -20.44
N VAL A 3 11.20 9.78 -20.55
CA VAL A 3 11.26 10.65 -21.74
C VAL A 3 11.52 12.09 -21.31
N GLY A 4 12.65 12.66 -21.73
CA GLY A 4 12.96 14.06 -21.62
C GLY A 4 12.44 14.81 -22.84
N LEU A 5 11.68 15.90 -22.61
CA LEU A 5 11.08 16.70 -23.67
C LEU A 5 11.35 18.18 -23.41
N MET A 6 11.50 18.94 -24.49
CA MET A 6 11.49 20.40 -24.46
C MET A 6 10.15 20.88 -25.00
N VAL A 7 9.35 21.54 -24.16
CA VAL A 7 8.00 21.96 -24.50
C VAL A 7 7.87 23.47 -24.39
N HIS A 8 7.08 24.08 -25.26
CA HIS A 8 6.78 25.51 -25.19
C HIS A 8 5.87 25.83 -24.00
N ASP A 9 5.83 27.10 -23.61
CA ASP A 9 4.89 27.59 -22.60
C ASP A 9 3.43 27.15 -22.90
N PRO A 10 2.80 26.36 -22.01
CA PRO A 10 1.44 25.84 -22.23
C PRO A 10 0.37 26.94 -22.29
N ARG A 11 0.67 28.17 -21.85
CA ARG A 11 -0.26 29.32 -21.89
C ARG A 11 -0.48 29.86 -23.30
N LEU A 12 0.48 29.63 -24.21
CA LEU A 12 0.39 30.04 -25.62
C LEU A 12 -0.75 29.31 -26.34
N ASN A 13 -0.95 28.04 -26.00
CA ASN A 13 -1.97 27.16 -26.56
C ASN A 13 -3.18 26.99 -25.63
N TYR A 14 -3.46 27.97 -24.76
CA TYR A 14 -4.61 27.92 -23.87
C TYR A 14 -5.84 28.60 -24.52
N PRO A 15 -7.04 27.99 -24.49
CA PRO A 15 -7.35 26.68 -23.92
C PRO A 15 -6.91 25.50 -24.82
N PRO A 16 -6.36 24.42 -24.23
CA PRO A 16 -5.99 23.24 -25.00
C PRO A 16 -7.23 22.45 -25.42
N THR A 17 -7.18 21.91 -26.63
CA THR A 17 -8.19 20.97 -27.15
C THR A 17 -7.78 19.53 -26.86
N ASN A 18 -8.76 18.66 -26.64
CA ASN A 18 -8.50 17.22 -26.53
C ASN A 18 -7.89 16.70 -27.84
N SER A 19 -6.79 15.94 -27.74
CA SER A 19 -6.23 15.23 -28.88
C SER A 19 -7.25 14.22 -29.40
N GLN A 20 -7.54 14.26 -30.70
CA GLN A 20 -8.33 13.21 -31.33
C GLN A 20 -7.46 11.95 -31.45
N VAL A 21 -7.98 10.82 -30.99
CA VAL A 21 -7.32 9.53 -31.20
C VAL A 21 -7.62 9.12 -32.63
N ASP A 22 -6.57 8.98 -33.44
CA ASP A 22 -6.71 8.57 -34.83
C ASP A 22 -6.97 7.05 -34.87
N GLU A 23 -8.25 6.65 -34.86
CA GLU A 23 -8.65 5.23 -34.86
C GLU A 23 -8.17 4.46 -36.09
N SER A 24 -7.77 5.17 -37.15
CA SER A 24 -7.19 4.60 -38.37
C SER A 24 -5.81 3.95 -38.14
N CYS A 25 -5.11 4.32 -37.06
CA CYS A 25 -3.80 3.80 -36.67
C CYS A 25 -3.91 2.78 -35.51
N SER A 26 -5.03 2.06 -35.41
CA SER A 26 -5.21 0.96 -34.44
C SER A 26 -4.55 -0.35 -34.90
N SER A 27 -3.37 -0.31 -35.50
CA SER A 27 -2.61 -1.54 -35.71
C SER A 27 -2.23 -2.09 -34.34
N SER A 28 -2.83 -3.23 -33.98
CA SER A 28 -2.78 -3.93 -32.69
C SER A 28 -1.39 -4.39 -32.23
N GLU A 29 -0.32 -3.88 -32.83
CA GLU A 29 1.04 -4.07 -32.33
C GLU A 29 1.35 -2.88 -31.43
N THR A 30 1.29 -3.11 -30.11
CA THR A 30 1.95 -2.23 -29.15
C THR A 30 3.40 -2.09 -29.58
N THR A 31 3.73 -1.01 -30.30
CA THR A 31 5.10 -0.76 -30.76
C THR A 31 5.94 -0.59 -29.52
N PHE A 32 6.68 -1.64 -29.16
CA PHE A 32 7.56 -1.60 -28.01
C PHE A 32 8.66 -0.59 -28.33
N VAL A 33 8.53 0.62 -27.80
CA VAL A 33 9.58 1.64 -27.90
C VAL A 33 10.73 1.16 -27.03
N THR A 34 11.83 0.77 -27.68
CA THR A 34 13.04 0.37 -26.96
C THR A 34 13.55 1.56 -26.15
N PRO A 35 13.90 1.36 -24.86
CA PRO A 35 14.39 2.45 -24.04
C PRO A 35 15.73 2.95 -24.57
N ASP A 36 15.77 4.20 -25.02
CA ASP A 36 17.01 4.87 -25.48
C ASP A 36 17.49 5.86 -24.40
N PRO A 37 18.75 5.76 -23.93
CA PRO A 37 19.34 6.76 -23.05
C PRO A 37 19.25 8.20 -23.57
N LYS A 38 19.29 8.41 -24.89
CA LYS A 38 19.13 9.74 -25.50
C LYS A 38 17.74 10.30 -25.26
N LEU A 39 16.72 9.45 -25.30
CA LEU A 39 15.33 9.85 -25.03
C LEU A 39 15.15 10.26 -23.56
N ALA A 40 15.95 9.73 -22.64
CA ALA A 40 15.88 10.07 -21.23
C ALA A 40 16.66 11.35 -20.85
N GLN A 41 17.38 11.97 -21.79
CA GLN A 41 18.15 13.20 -21.52
C GLN A 41 17.21 14.40 -21.34
N SER A 42 17.43 15.17 -20.27
CA SER A 42 16.65 16.38 -19.97
C SER A 42 17.53 17.43 -19.30
N GLU A 43 17.36 18.68 -19.73
CA GLU A 43 18.06 19.85 -19.18
C GLU A 43 17.50 20.30 -17.83
N ILE A 44 16.47 19.64 -17.31
CA ILE A 44 15.82 20.01 -16.03
C ILE A 44 16.77 19.98 -14.84
N TRP A 45 17.83 19.16 -14.91
CA TRP A 45 18.82 19.01 -13.86
C TRP A 45 19.79 20.21 -13.80
N GLU A 46 19.96 20.92 -14.92
CA GLU A 46 20.89 22.03 -15.03
C GLU A 46 20.40 23.25 -14.26
N GLN A 47 21.24 23.74 -13.34
CA GLN A 47 20.88 24.87 -12.49
C GLN A 47 20.67 26.16 -13.29
N LEU A 48 21.53 26.44 -14.27
CA LEU A 48 21.44 27.63 -15.13
C LEU A 48 20.11 27.68 -15.89
N VAL A 49 19.63 26.53 -16.36
CA VAL A 49 18.35 26.41 -17.08
C VAL A 49 17.18 26.65 -16.12
N ARG A 50 17.22 26.07 -14.91
CA ARG A 50 16.20 26.30 -13.88
C ARG A 50 16.15 27.74 -13.40
N ASP A 51 17.30 28.40 -13.25
CA ASP A 51 17.38 29.79 -12.81
C ASP A 51 16.81 30.74 -13.87
N LYS A 52 17.08 30.48 -15.16
CA LYS A 52 16.46 31.21 -16.27
C LYS A 52 14.93 31.04 -16.29
N LEU A 53 14.44 29.85 -15.99
CA LEU A 53 13.01 29.51 -16.01
C LEU A 53 12.27 29.82 -14.69
N ARG A 54 12.97 30.40 -13.70
CA ARG A 54 12.37 30.72 -12.39
C ARG A 54 11.28 31.79 -12.50
N THR A 55 11.42 32.71 -13.44
CA THR A 55 10.41 33.73 -13.75
C THR A 55 10.02 33.60 -15.21
N PRO A 56 8.74 33.37 -15.54
CA PRO A 56 8.30 33.36 -16.93
C PRO A 56 8.67 34.66 -17.63
N THR A 57 9.18 34.56 -18.86
CA THR A 57 9.61 35.70 -19.66
C THR A 57 8.45 36.65 -19.95
N TYR A 58 7.27 36.08 -20.27
CA TYR A 58 6.05 36.85 -20.52
C TYR A 58 5.05 36.74 -19.39
N LYS A 59 4.50 37.90 -19.01
CA LYS A 59 3.36 37.98 -18.08
C LYS A 59 2.07 37.62 -18.80
N LYS A 60 1.06 37.19 -18.02
CA LYS A 60 -0.27 36.85 -18.57
C LYS A 60 -0.86 38.00 -19.41
N GLY A 61 -0.79 39.23 -18.92
CA GLY A 61 -1.32 40.40 -19.65
C GLY A 61 -0.62 40.67 -20.98
N GLU A 62 0.68 40.36 -21.09
CA GLU A 62 1.42 40.50 -22.35
C GLU A 62 1.01 39.42 -23.37
N LEU A 63 0.80 38.18 -22.90
CA LEU A 63 0.26 37.11 -23.73
C LEU A 63 -1.18 37.41 -24.17
N ASP A 64 -1.99 37.99 -23.31
CA ASP A 64 -3.38 38.35 -23.63
C ASP A 64 -3.43 39.54 -24.61
N ARG A 65 -2.53 40.52 -24.47
CA ARG A 65 -2.34 41.58 -25.48
C ARG A 65 -1.95 40.98 -26.84
N ARG A 66 -0.98 40.06 -26.84
CA ARG A 66 -0.55 39.36 -28.08
C ARG A 66 -1.70 38.55 -28.70
N ARG A 67 -2.59 37.96 -27.89
CA ARG A 67 -3.81 37.30 -28.37
C ARG A 67 -4.81 38.30 -28.98
N SER A 68 -4.93 39.50 -28.40
CA SER A 68 -5.82 40.55 -28.92
C SER A 68 -5.36 41.16 -30.24
N GLU A 69 -4.06 41.08 -30.55
CA GLU A 69 -3.48 41.53 -31.82
C GLU A 69 -3.73 40.55 -32.98
N ASN A 70 -4.16 39.31 -32.70
CA ASN A 70 -4.52 38.36 -33.75
C ASN A 70 -5.80 38.82 -34.48
N LEU A 71 -5.75 38.83 -35.81
CA LEU A 71 -6.87 39.24 -36.67
C LEU A 71 -8.14 38.40 -36.45
N VAL A 72 -7.97 37.13 -36.08
CA VAL A 72 -9.07 36.19 -35.86
C VAL A 72 -9.17 35.86 -34.38
N PRO A 73 -10.28 36.25 -33.71
CA PRO A 73 -10.55 35.89 -32.33
C PRO A 73 -10.49 34.38 -32.11
N GLY A 74 -9.92 33.94 -30.99
CA GLY A 74 -9.79 32.52 -30.64
C GLY A 74 -8.60 31.79 -31.27
N THR A 75 -7.81 32.46 -32.12
CA THR A 75 -6.58 31.87 -32.67
C THR A 75 -5.50 31.70 -31.61
N GLN A 76 -4.91 30.50 -31.52
CA GLN A 76 -3.82 30.17 -30.61
C GLN A 76 -2.54 30.96 -30.95
N LEU A 77 -1.74 31.30 -29.93
CA LEU A 77 -0.48 32.01 -30.15
C LEU A 77 0.56 31.07 -30.75
N ARG A 78 1.19 31.50 -31.85
CA ARG A 78 2.33 30.78 -32.41
C ARG A 78 3.59 31.03 -31.55
N PRO A 79 4.30 29.97 -31.12
CA PRO A 79 5.56 30.13 -30.41
C PRO A 79 6.58 30.92 -31.24
N THR A 80 7.28 31.84 -30.59
CA THR A 80 8.40 32.61 -31.13
C THR A 80 9.71 32.22 -30.47
N ALA A 81 10.84 32.67 -31.03
CA ALA A 81 12.16 32.40 -30.46
C ALA A 81 12.37 32.98 -29.05
N ASN A 82 11.59 34.02 -28.69
CA ASN A 82 11.65 34.67 -27.38
C ASN A 82 10.76 33.99 -26.33
N ASP A 83 9.86 33.09 -26.74
CA ASP A 83 9.00 32.37 -25.82
C ASP A 83 9.79 31.29 -25.06
N ASP A 84 9.38 31.05 -23.82
CA ASP A 84 10.06 30.09 -22.94
C ASP A 84 9.95 28.65 -23.47
N LYS A 85 11.09 27.95 -23.46
CA LYS A 85 11.19 26.51 -23.68
C LYS A 85 11.48 25.84 -22.36
N ILE A 86 10.60 24.93 -21.96
CA ILE A 86 10.56 24.33 -20.63
C ILE A 86 10.99 22.87 -20.79
N PRO A 87 12.13 22.46 -20.19
CA PRO A 87 12.49 21.06 -20.09
C PRO A 87 11.53 20.37 -19.12
N LEU A 88 11.01 19.22 -19.52
CA LEU A 88 10.22 18.36 -18.66
C LEU A 88 10.68 16.91 -18.80
N LEU A 89 10.39 16.12 -17.76
CA LEU A 89 10.67 14.69 -17.72
C LEU A 89 9.36 13.94 -17.49
N LEU A 90 9.04 13.01 -18.38
CA LEU A 90 7.92 12.09 -18.26
C LEU A 90 8.45 10.74 -17.82
N ILE A 91 7.93 10.24 -16.70
CA ILE A 91 8.25 8.93 -16.18
C ILE A 91 6.98 8.10 -16.20
N GLN A 92 6.94 7.09 -17.04
CA GLN A 92 5.89 6.08 -16.99
C GLN A 92 6.12 5.21 -15.77
N HIS A 93 5.11 5.09 -14.91
CA HIS A 93 5.13 4.18 -13.78
C HIS A 93 3.93 3.23 -13.84
N THR A 94 4.18 1.99 -13.47
CA THR A 94 3.15 0.96 -13.35
C THR A 94 3.08 0.55 -11.89
N ILE A 95 1.86 0.53 -11.34
CA ILE A 95 1.58 0.04 -10.00
C ILE A 95 0.86 -1.29 -10.19
N SER A 96 1.53 -2.39 -9.79
CA SER A 96 0.99 -3.74 -9.88
C SER A 96 1.32 -4.52 -8.60
N HIS A 97 0.48 -5.49 -8.28
CA HIS A 97 0.73 -6.50 -7.27
C HIS A 97 1.60 -7.60 -7.87
N SER A 98 2.78 -7.84 -7.28
CA SER A 98 3.82 -8.75 -7.78
C SER A 98 4.39 -8.40 -9.17
N GLN A 99 5.60 -8.88 -9.46
CA GLN A 99 6.18 -8.88 -10.81
C GLN A 99 5.48 -9.93 -11.70
N ALA A 100 4.17 -10.08 -11.59
CA ALA A 100 3.42 -10.98 -12.45
C ALA A 100 3.58 -10.52 -13.91
N PRO A 101 3.93 -11.44 -14.83
CA PRO A 101 4.01 -11.10 -16.24
C PRO A 101 2.63 -10.62 -16.71
N LEU A 102 2.64 -9.60 -17.58
CA LEU A 102 1.48 -8.92 -18.18
C LEU A 102 0.48 -9.85 -18.94
N THR A 103 0.68 -11.16 -18.88
CA THR A 103 0.04 -12.17 -19.72
C THR A 103 -0.94 -13.09 -18.96
N THR A 104 -1.01 -13.03 -17.63
CA THR A 104 -1.92 -13.91 -16.87
C THR A 104 -3.24 -13.22 -16.59
N THR A 105 -4.23 -13.47 -17.46
CA THR A 105 -5.62 -12.99 -17.39
C THR A 105 -6.45 -13.56 -16.23
N ASN A 106 -5.84 -14.31 -15.31
CA ASN A 106 -6.55 -15.10 -14.31
C ASN A 106 -6.54 -14.49 -12.90
N ASP A 107 -5.83 -13.38 -12.69
CA ASP A 107 -5.93 -12.62 -11.43
C ASP A 107 -6.55 -11.24 -11.72
N SER A 108 -7.67 -10.97 -11.06
CA SER A 108 -8.58 -9.84 -11.29
C SER A 108 -8.03 -8.46 -10.91
N SER A 109 -6.76 -8.35 -10.51
CA SER A 109 -6.12 -7.07 -10.20
C SER A 109 -5.50 -6.44 -11.44
N GLN A 110 -6.15 -5.44 -12.01
CA GLN A 110 -5.60 -4.69 -13.14
C GLN A 110 -4.49 -3.76 -12.65
N ALA A 111 -3.31 -3.81 -13.29
CA ALA A 111 -2.24 -2.86 -13.00
C ALA A 111 -2.70 -1.42 -13.33
N LEU A 112 -2.35 -0.47 -12.46
CA LEU A 112 -2.55 0.94 -12.75
C LEU A 112 -1.35 1.49 -13.50
N TYR A 113 -1.60 2.03 -14.68
CA TYR A 113 -0.62 2.72 -15.49
C TYR A 113 -0.75 4.21 -15.31
N GLY A 114 0.37 4.88 -15.07
CA GLY A 114 0.40 6.31 -14.85
C GLY A 114 1.65 6.95 -15.41
N TRP A 115 1.60 8.28 -15.50
CA TRP A 115 2.71 9.12 -15.89
C TRP A 115 2.99 10.13 -14.79
N THR A 116 4.25 10.22 -14.39
CA THR A 116 4.75 11.28 -13.52
C THR A 116 5.43 12.33 -14.39
N ILE A 117 4.94 13.55 -14.30
CA ILE A 117 5.53 14.71 -14.98
C ILE A 117 6.39 15.46 -13.96
N ILE A 118 7.67 15.62 -14.27
CA ILE A 118 8.59 16.46 -13.49
C ILE A 118 8.87 17.72 -14.30
N LEU A 119 8.67 18.87 -13.67
CA LEU A 119 8.77 20.20 -14.28
C LEU A 119 9.40 21.20 -13.28
N PRO A 120 9.98 22.31 -13.76
CA PRO A 120 10.46 23.38 -12.88
C PRO A 120 9.33 24.02 -12.08
N PRO A 121 9.54 24.39 -10.80
CA PRO A 121 8.48 24.74 -9.86
C PRO A 121 7.61 25.92 -10.31
N SER A 122 8.22 26.95 -10.92
CA SER A 122 7.53 28.15 -11.39
C SER A 122 6.51 27.90 -12.51
N TRP A 123 6.60 26.74 -13.17
CA TRP A 123 5.74 26.36 -14.29
C TRP A 123 4.60 25.40 -13.89
N SER A 124 4.52 25.02 -12.61
CA SER A 124 3.49 24.12 -12.10
C SER A 124 2.07 24.60 -12.37
N MET A 125 1.76 25.87 -12.06
CA MET A 125 0.41 26.44 -12.24
C MET A 125 -0.01 26.60 -13.71
N PRO A 126 0.84 27.11 -14.63
CA PRO A 126 0.56 27.08 -16.06
C PRO A 126 0.20 25.68 -16.59
N PHE A 127 1.01 24.67 -16.25
CA PHE A 127 0.75 23.29 -16.68
C PHE A 127 -0.51 22.72 -16.06
N LEU A 128 -0.71 22.89 -14.75
CA LEU A 128 -1.91 22.42 -14.06
C LEU A 128 -3.18 23.00 -14.69
N SER A 129 -3.20 24.30 -14.99
CA SER A 129 -4.34 24.97 -15.61
C SER A 129 -4.67 24.40 -17.00
N SER A 130 -3.66 24.09 -17.80
CA SER A 130 -3.87 23.47 -19.11
C SER A 130 -4.32 22.00 -18.99
N LEU A 131 -3.75 21.23 -18.05
CA LEU A 131 -4.10 19.82 -17.84
C LEU A 131 -5.53 19.62 -17.32
N ILE A 132 -6.04 20.53 -16.49
CA ILE A 132 -7.43 20.44 -15.98
C ILE A 132 -8.47 20.88 -17.02
N HIS A 133 -8.08 21.71 -17.99
CA HIS A 133 -9.02 22.26 -18.96
C HIS A 133 -9.65 21.18 -19.85
N THR A 134 -8.94 20.08 -20.08
CA THR A 134 -9.36 18.94 -20.91
C THR A 134 -10.37 18.01 -20.23
N GLY A 135 -10.84 18.33 -19.03
CA GLY A 135 -11.75 17.49 -18.24
C GLY A 135 -11.05 16.52 -17.28
N THR A 136 -9.73 16.65 -17.12
CA THR A 136 -8.95 15.87 -16.15
C THR A 136 -9.36 16.23 -14.72
N ARG A 137 -9.62 15.22 -13.89
CA ARG A 137 -9.94 15.41 -12.47
C ARG A 137 -8.67 15.41 -11.62
N VAL A 138 -8.55 16.40 -10.75
CA VAL A 138 -7.47 16.46 -9.74
C VAL A 138 -7.86 15.61 -8.55
N VAL A 139 -6.94 14.75 -8.10
CA VAL A 139 -7.14 13.84 -6.98
C VAL A 139 -6.19 14.17 -5.83
N GLY A 140 -6.65 13.95 -4.60
CA GLY A 140 -5.88 14.17 -3.38
C GLY A 140 -5.18 12.92 -2.86
N LEU A 141 -4.66 13.02 -1.63
CA LEU A 141 -3.93 11.91 -0.98
C LEU A 141 -4.84 10.70 -0.70
N SER A 142 -6.10 10.89 -0.34
CA SER A 142 -7.05 9.80 -0.10
C SER A 142 -7.26 8.94 -1.36
N ALA A 143 -7.49 9.57 -2.50
CA ALA A 143 -7.63 8.84 -3.76
C ALA A 143 -6.34 8.13 -4.20
N ARG A 144 -5.16 8.69 -3.89
CA ARG A 144 -3.87 8.00 -4.11
C ARG A 144 -3.74 6.75 -3.24
N HIS A 145 -4.24 6.81 -2.01
CA HIS A 145 -4.31 5.67 -1.12
C HIS A 145 -5.28 4.61 -1.66
N ASP A 146 -6.47 5.01 -2.09
CA ASP A 146 -7.46 4.11 -2.70
C ASP A 146 -6.92 3.41 -3.97
N GLN A 147 -6.19 4.14 -4.83
CA GLN A 147 -5.52 3.57 -6.01
C GLN A 147 -4.50 2.47 -5.64
N ARG A 148 -3.74 2.68 -4.56
CA ARG A 148 -2.77 1.69 -4.06
C ARG A 148 -3.49 0.47 -3.50
N LEU A 149 -4.58 0.69 -2.77
CA LEU A 149 -5.40 -0.38 -2.22
C LEU A 149 -6.00 -1.23 -3.35
N GLU A 150 -6.63 -0.61 -4.37
CA GLU A 150 -7.21 -1.30 -5.54
C GLU A 150 -6.19 -2.16 -6.30
N THR A 151 -4.94 -1.70 -6.39
CA THR A 151 -3.83 -2.47 -6.99
C THR A 151 -3.17 -3.48 -6.05
N LYS A 152 -3.73 -3.69 -4.85
CA LYS A 152 -3.17 -4.56 -3.81
C LYS A 152 -1.70 -4.22 -3.47
N SER A 153 -1.30 -2.96 -3.64
CA SER A 153 0.07 -2.48 -3.49
C SER A 153 0.21 -1.74 -2.16
N PRO A 154 1.17 -2.10 -1.28
CA PRO A 154 1.34 -1.40 -0.01
C PRO A 154 1.69 0.08 -0.23
N HIS A 155 1.08 0.94 0.57
CA HIS A 155 1.23 2.38 0.55
C HIS A 155 2.11 2.84 1.72
N PHE A 156 3.23 3.47 1.42
CA PHE A 156 4.01 4.18 2.43
C PHE A 156 3.34 5.52 2.76
N PRO A 157 3.16 5.87 4.05
CA PRO A 157 3.67 5.19 5.24
C PRO A 157 2.71 4.19 5.92
N ASN A 158 1.44 4.15 5.50
CA ASN A 158 0.35 3.47 6.22
C ASN A 158 0.53 1.95 6.39
N ASP A 159 1.08 1.25 5.39
CA ASP A 159 1.20 -0.22 5.41
C ASP A 159 2.56 -0.72 5.92
N PHE A 160 3.53 0.18 6.11
CA PHE A 160 4.90 -0.17 6.47
C PHE A 160 5.11 -0.20 7.99
N VAL A 161 4.54 -1.24 8.62
CA VAL A 161 4.58 -1.46 10.07
C VAL A 161 6.02 -1.49 10.59
N GLY A 162 6.25 -0.84 11.74
CA GLY A 162 7.55 -0.81 12.42
C GLY A 162 8.46 0.37 12.02
N CYS A 163 8.15 1.06 10.91
CA CYS A 163 8.81 2.31 10.53
C CYS A 163 8.44 3.46 11.50
N SER A 164 9.33 4.45 11.64
CA SER A 164 9.02 5.67 12.41
C SER A 164 7.85 6.45 11.81
N ALA A 165 7.83 6.61 10.48
CA ALA A 165 6.76 7.31 9.77
C ALA A 165 5.39 6.64 9.98
N TYR A 166 5.35 5.30 10.03
CA TYR A 166 4.14 4.56 10.34
C TYR A 166 3.63 4.88 11.75
N LYS A 167 4.53 4.89 12.75
CA LYS A 167 4.17 5.22 14.14
C LYS A 167 3.60 6.62 14.26
N GLU A 168 4.18 7.61 13.59
CA GLU A 168 3.68 8.99 13.59
C GLU A 168 2.27 9.11 12.98
N VAL A 169 2.01 8.42 11.87
CA VAL A 169 0.68 8.43 11.25
C VAL A 169 -0.36 7.74 12.13
N VAL A 170 -0.04 6.56 12.67
CA VAL A 170 -0.97 5.81 13.53
C VAL A 170 -1.24 6.52 14.85
N THR A 171 -0.23 7.16 15.47
CA THR A 171 -0.44 7.94 16.70
C THR A 171 -1.36 9.13 16.47
N LYS A 172 -1.13 9.90 15.39
CA LYS A 172 -2.01 11.02 15.01
C LYS A 172 -3.44 10.55 14.69
N GLN A 173 -3.59 9.41 14.01
CA GLN A 173 -4.90 8.83 13.72
C GLN A 173 -5.59 8.36 15.00
N ALA A 174 -4.86 7.71 15.91
CA ALA A 174 -5.35 7.27 17.20
C ALA A 174 -5.87 8.43 18.06
N GLU A 175 -5.14 9.55 18.13
CA GLU A 175 -5.55 10.77 18.82
C GLU A 175 -6.86 11.34 18.25
N THR A 176 -6.93 11.44 16.91
CA THR A 176 -8.09 11.99 16.20
C THR A 176 -9.34 11.14 16.46
N GLU A 177 -9.21 9.81 16.39
CA GLU A 177 -10.30 8.88 16.61
C GLU A 177 -10.71 8.77 18.07
N ARG A 178 -9.73 8.83 19.00
CA ARG A 178 -10.00 8.89 20.44
C ARG A 178 -10.79 10.14 20.79
N ALA A 179 -10.37 11.31 20.30
CA ALA A 179 -11.10 12.56 20.50
C ALA A 179 -12.52 12.49 19.91
N LYS A 180 -12.69 11.89 18.74
CA LYS A 180 -14.01 11.65 18.12
C LYS A 180 -14.88 10.73 18.99
N TRP A 181 -14.31 9.67 19.55
CA TRP A 181 -15.01 8.71 20.41
C TRP A 181 -15.41 9.33 21.76
N GLU A 182 -14.52 10.11 22.38
CA GLU A 182 -14.77 10.81 23.65
C GLU A 182 -15.85 11.90 23.51
N ARG A 183 -15.89 12.61 22.37
CA ARG A 183 -16.95 13.59 22.05
C ARG A 183 -18.31 12.94 21.83
N THR A 184 -18.33 11.65 21.48
CA THR A 184 -19.58 10.94 21.22
C THR A 184 -20.23 10.51 22.54
N PRO A 185 -21.51 10.81 22.80
CA PRO A 185 -22.15 10.50 24.08
C PRO A 185 -22.22 8.99 24.33
N LYS A 186 -22.25 8.59 25.61
CA LYS A 186 -22.15 7.18 26.05
C LYS A 186 -23.11 6.22 25.33
N GLY A 187 -24.35 6.64 25.06
CA GLY A 187 -25.34 5.81 24.38
C GLY A 187 -25.18 5.67 22.86
N LYS A 188 -24.31 6.49 22.24
CA LYS A 188 -24.03 6.46 20.78
C LYS A 188 -22.61 5.98 20.45
N ARG A 189 -21.69 6.00 21.42
CA ARG A 189 -20.31 5.52 21.22
C ARG A 189 -20.27 4.00 21.33
N ILE A 190 -19.39 3.40 20.53
CA ILE A 190 -19.16 1.94 20.53
C ILE A 190 -18.54 1.55 21.87
N ASN A 191 -19.07 0.50 22.51
CA ASN A 191 -18.48 -0.08 23.70
C ASN A 191 -17.45 -1.15 23.30
N TYR A 192 -16.18 -0.76 23.20
CA TYR A 192 -15.09 -1.65 22.82
C TYR A 192 -14.81 -2.75 23.86
N GLU A 193 -15.04 -2.48 25.15
CA GLU A 193 -14.87 -3.46 26.23
C GLU A 193 -15.85 -4.62 26.07
N ALA A 194 -17.12 -4.31 25.78
CA ALA A 194 -18.14 -5.33 25.51
C ALA A 194 -17.85 -6.16 24.25
N LEU A 195 -17.12 -5.58 23.29
CA LEU A 195 -16.68 -6.26 22.06
C LEU A 195 -15.35 -7.02 22.25
N GLY A 196 -14.74 -7.00 23.44
CA GLY A 196 -13.46 -7.66 23.72
C GLY A 196 -12.29 -7.07 22.92
N VAL A 197 -12.32 -5.76 22.65
CA VAL A 197 -11.23 -5.05 21.96
C VAL A 197 -10.37 -4.35 23.00
N THR A 198 -9.15 -4.86 23.23
CA THR A 198 -8.21 -4.33 24.23
C THR A 198 -7.62 -2.98 23.83
N ARG A 199 -7.27 -2.80 22.55
CA ARG A 199 -6.64 -1.57 22.03
C ARG A 199 -7.43 -1.05 20.82
N PRO A 200 -8.44 -0.19 21.02
CA PRO A 200 -9.29 0.28 19.93
C PRO A 200 -8.57 1.18 18.93
N TRP A 201 -7.53 1.90 19.38
CA TRP A 201 -6.91 2.96 18.59
C TRP A 201 -5.60 2.54 17.90
N ALA A 202 -4.99 1.43 18.32
CA ALA A 202 -3.71 0.95 17.79
C ALA A 202 -3.67 -0.58 17.74
N SER A 203 -3.12 -1.11 16.64
CA SER A 203 -2.90 -2.55 16.47
C SER A 203 -1.76 -3.05 17.37
N ASP A 204 -1.93 -4.22 17.99
CA ASP A 204 -0.94 -4.78 18.91
C ASP A 204 0.08 -5.68 18.20
N TRP A 205 1.01 -5.06 17.49
CA TRP A 205 2.05 -5.78 16.76
C TRP A 205 3.01 -6.56 17.67
N TYR A 206 3.20 -6.13 18.93
CA TYR A 206 4.13 -6.76 19.87
C TYR A 206 3.58 -8.09 20.38
N SER A 207 2.28 -8.15 20.68
CA SER A 207 1.65 -9.41 21.12
C SER A 207 1.72 -10.53 20.08
N LEU A 208 1.78 -10.19 18.77
CA LEU A 208 1.93 -11.18 17.70
C LEU A 208 3.30 -11.88 17.71
N VAL A 209 4.32 -11.21 18.21
CA VAL A 209 5.71 -11.72 18.26
C VAL A 209 6.11 -12.16 19.66
N GLY A 210 5.15 -12.30 20.58
CA GLY A 210 5.41 -12.64 21.98
C GLY A 210 6.15 -11.55 22.76
N GLY A 211 6.21 -10.33 22.23
CA GLY A 211 6.82 -9.17 22.86
C GLY A 211 5.81 -8.33 23.64
N PHE A 212 6.32 -7.47 24.51
CA PHE A 212 5.56 -6.40 25.16
C PHE A 212 5.89 -5.07 24.48
N PRO A 213 4.92 -4.16 24.30
CA PRO A 213 5.24 -2.80 23.88
C PRO A 213 6.21 -2.19 24.91
N PRO A 214 7.13 -1.31 24.49
CA PRO A 214 7.91 -0.54 25.46
C PRO A 214 6.90 0.21 26.33
N THR A 215 7.00 0.01 27.65
CA THR A 215 6.20 0.76 28.63
C THR A 215 6.35 2.22 28.27
N MET A 216 5.28 2.84 27.79
CA MET A 216 5.23 4.29 27.72
C MET A 216 5.39 4.72 29.18
N ASP A 217 6.38 5.57 29.47
CA ASP A 217 6.51 6.24 30.76
C ASP A 217 5.27 7.14 30.95
N THR A 218 4.12 6.55 31.21
CA THR A 218 3.03 7.23 31.88
C THR A 218 3.53 7.45 33.29
N THR A 219 4.01 8.66 33.52
CA THR A 219 4.12 9.32 34.82
C THR A 219 2.76 9.34 35.52
N MET A 220 2.32 8.17 35.95
CA MET A 220 1.44 8.01 37.09
C MET A 220 2.29 7.37 38.19
N GLU A 221 2.99 8.22 38.92
CA GLU A 221 3.42 7.93 40.28
C GLU A 221 2.15 7.72 41.12
N ASP A 222 1.59 6.52 41.10
CA ASP A 222 1.04 5.91 42.30
C ASP A 222 0.63 4.47 41.99
N LEU A 223 0.89 3.59 42.96
CA LEU A 223 0.69 2.14 42.95
C LEU A 223 1.88 1.34 42.39
N VAL A 224 2.86 1.11 43.27
CA VAL A 224 3.87 0.04 43.14
C VAL A 224 3.19 -1.31 43.42
N PRO A 225 3.07 -2.24 42.45
CA PRO A 225 2.72 -3.62 42.74
C PRO A 225 3.98 -4.34 43.24
N THR A 226 3.93 -4.92 44.44
CA THR A 226 5.06 -5.60 45.12
C THR A 226 5.45 -6.97 44.54
N ASP A 227 4.99 -7.35 43.35
CA ASP A 227 5.29 -8.66 42.79
C ASP A 227 6.48 -8.59 41.82
N ARG A 228 7.68 -8.95 42.32
CA ARG A 228 8.90 -9.10 41.52
C ARG A 228 8.87 -10.44 40.78
N GLY A 229 8.02 -10.56 39.76
CA GLY A 229 8.22 -11.53 38.69
C GLY A 229 9.39 -11.08 37.79
N PRO A 230 10.15 -12.01 37.17
CA PRO A 230 11.23 -11.63 36.26
C PRO A 230 10.66 -10.82 35.09
N ILE A 231 11.06 -9.55 34.99
CA ILE A 231 10.78 -8.70 33.83
C ILE A 231 11.57 -9.31 32.66
N PRO A 232 10.94 -9.85 31.60
CA PRO A 232 11.68 -10.40 30.48
C PRO A 232 12.48 -9.27 29.82
N SER A 233 13.81 -9.38 29.90
CA SER A 233 14.78 -8.34 29.57
C SER A 233 15.07 -8.19 28.07
N SER A 234 14.30 -8.83 27.19
CA SER A 234 14.41 -8.67 25.73
C SER A 234 13.09 -8.16 25.18
N SER A 235 12.95 -6.84 25.00
CA SER A 235 11.81 -6.27 24.28
C SER A 235 11.94 -6.62 22.81
N THR A 236 11.39 -7.77 22.45
CA THR A 236 11.40 -8.29 21.10
C THR A 236 10.60 -7.37 20.19
N LYS A 237 11.30 -6.65 19.30
CA LYS A 237 10.69 -5.63 18.43
C LYS A 237 10.22 -6.27 17.11
N PRO A 238 8.94 -6.17 16.75
CA PRO A 238 8.48 -6.64 15.45
C PRO A 238 9.11 -5.82 14.33
N TRP A 239 9.44 -6.49 13.23
CA TRP A 239 10.00 -5.88 12.04
C TRP A 239 9.29 -6.41 10.79
N LEU A 240 9.22 -5.58 9.76
CA LEU A 240 8.60 -5.97 8.50
C LEU A 240 9.61 -6.75 7.65
N PHE A 241 9.32 -8.02 7.42
CA PHE A 241 10.10 -8.90 6.56
C PHE A 241 9.63 -8.77 5.12
N LEU A 242 10.55 -8.37 4.25
CA LEU A 242 10.34 -8.27 2.81
C LEU A 242 11.29 -9.24 2.10
N PHE A 243 10.74 -10.15 1.31
CA PHE A 243 11.50 -11.11 0.53
C PHE A 243 10.98 -11.12 -0.91
N PRO A 244 11.86 -11.30 -1.92
CA PRO A 244 11.40 -11.54 -3.29
C PRO A 244 10.57 -12.83 -3.36
N ASP A 245 9.40 -12.80 -4.02
CA ASP A 245 8.50 -13.95 -4.17
C ASP A 245 8.06 -14.58 -2.82
N MET A 246 7.57 -13.75 -1.89
CA MET A 246 7.08 -14.17 -0.56
C MET A 246 6.17 -15.40 -0.62
N ASP A 247 5.25 -15.46 -1.58
CA ASP A 247 4.33 -16.58 -1.77
C ASP A 247 5.03 -17.92 -2.01
N GLN A 248 6.12 -17.93 -2.78
CA GLN A 248 6.90 -19.15 -3.00
C GLN A 248 7.64 -19.55 -1.73
N LEU A 249 8.20 -18.57 -1.01
CA LEU A 249 8.86 -18.83 0.27
C LEU A 249 7.90 -19.43 1.30
N VAL A 250 6.68 -18.90 1.42
CA VAL A 250 5.67 -19.42 2.35
C VAL A 250 5.28 -20.86 1.97
N ARG A 251 5.09 -21.15 0.67
CA ARG A 251 4.80 -22.51 0.19
C ARG A 251 5.94 -23.49 0.45
N ASP A 252 7.18 -23.07 0.20
CA ASP A 252 8.38 -23.88 0.47
C ASP A 252 8.51 -24.17 1.98
N LEU A 253 8.28 -23.19 2.84
CA LEU A 253 8.39 -23.39 4.30
C LEU A 253 7.21 -24.22 4.85
N ALA A 254 6.03 -24.10 4.24
CA ALA A 254 4.87 -24.89 4.63
C ALA A 254 4.96 -26.37 4.22
N SER A 255 5.75 -26.73 3.21
CA SER A 255 5.95 -28.14 2.85
C SER A 255 6.97 -28.87 3.74
N ASN A 256 7.73 -28.13 4.55
CA ASN A 256 8.78 -28.69 5.42
C ASN A 256 8.28 -28.97 6.84
N SER A 257 8.85 -30.00 7.47
CA SER A 257 8.67 -30.30 8.90
C SER A 257 9.23 -29.17 9.79
N GLU A 258 8.71 -29.05 11.02
CA GLU A 258 9.09 -27.97 11.95
C GLU A 258 10.58 -27.94 12.28
N GLU A 259 11.23 -29.11 12.36
CA GLU A 259 12.67 -29.24 12.66
C GLU A 259 13.57 -28.59 11.58
N PHE A 260 13.16 -28.66 10.31
CA PHE A 260 13.94 -28.13 9.19
C PHE A 260 13.55 -26.69 8.81
N LEU A 261 12.49 -26.15 9.41
CA LEU A 261 11.90 -24.89 8.99
C LEU A 261 12.88 -23.71 9.12
N ILE A 262 13.57 -23.63 10.27
CA ILE A 262 14.56 -22.57 10.53
C ILE A 262 15.77 -22.74 9.60
N GLY A 263 16.20 -23.98 9.35
CA GLY A 263 17.33 -24.27 8.43
C GLY A 263 17.03 -23.89 6.99
N THR A 264 15.83 -24.20 6.49
CA THR A 264 15.38 -23.81 5.14
C THR A 264 15.26 -22.30 5.03
N PHE A 265 14.68 -21.64 6.05
CA PHE A 265 14.59 -20.18 6.10
C PHE A 265 15.98 -19.52 6.10
N ALA A 266 16.90 -20.00 6.94
CA ALA A 266 18.28 -19.53 7.00
C ALA A 266 18.98 -19.66 5.63
N THR A 267 18.78 -20.79 4.95
CA THR A 267 19.38 -21.05 3.64
C THR A 267 18.88 -20.07 2.58
N LYS A 268 17.56 -19.86 2.50
CA LYS A 268 16.94 -18.91 1.55
C LYS A 268 17.33 -17.46 1.86
N LEU A 269 17.35 -17.08 3.14
CA LEU A 269 17.77 -15.76 3.60
C LEU A 269 19.24 -15.48 3.27
N ASN A 270 20.13 -16.42 3.61
CA ASN A 270 21.55 -16.30 3.33
C ASN A 270 21.86 -16.32 1.83
N SER A 271 21.11 -17.07 1.01
CA SER A 271 21.22 -17.00 -0.46
C SER A 271 21.00 -15.59 -1.00
N GLN A 272 19.96 -14.89 -0.52
CA GLN A 272 19.71 -13.50 -0.94
C GLN A 272 20.75 -12.52 -0.40
N ARG A 273 21.29 -12.77 0.80
CA ARG A 273 22.37 -11.96 1.39
C ARG A 273 23.67 -12.09 0.59
N THR A 274 24.09 -13.31 0.26
CA THR A 274 25.29 -13.56 -0.54
C THR A 274 25.19 -12.96 -1.94
N LYS A 275 24.01 -13.03 -2.59
CA LYS A 275 23.77 -12.34 -3.88
C LYS A 275 24.01 -10.82 -3.81
N ARG A 276 23.89 -10.22 -2.63
CA ARG A 276 24.12 -8.79 -2.36
C ARG A 276 25.48 -8.51 -1.71
N GLY A 277 26.35 -9.52 -1.59
CA GLY A 277 27.66 -9.40 -0.94
C GLY A 277 27.61 -9.20 0.59
N LEU A 278 26.50 -9.58 1.23
CA LEU A 278 26.33 -9.47 2.69
C LEU A 278 26.79 -10.75 3.40
N PRO A 279 27.31 -10.66 4.64
CA PRO A 279 27.78 -11.82 5.39
C PRO A 279 26.62 -12.75 5.79
N ILE A 280 26.95 -14.03 5.94
CA ILE A 280 26.03 -15.07 6.43
C ILE A 280 25.64 -14.75 7.87
N MET A 281 24.38 -15.00 8.25
CA MET A 281 23.92 -14.83 9.62
C MET A 281 23.93 -16.15 10.39
N ASP A 282 24.24 -16.04 11.68
CA ASP A 282 24.21 -17.14 12.63
C ASP A 282 22.79 -17.66 12.86
N THR A 283 22.67 -18.95 13.21
CA THR A 283 21.38 -19.64 13.38
C THR A 283 20.54 -19.04 14.51
N GLU A 284 21.17 -18.55 15.59
CA GLU A 284 20.49 -17.89 16.71
C GLU A 284 19.81 -16.60 16.26
N ALA A 285 20.55 -15.73 15.58
CA ALA A 285 20.02 -14.49 15.03
C ALA A 285 18.90 -14.74 14.01
N VAL A 286 19.04 -15.77 13.17
CA VAL A 286 17.98 -16.15 12.22
C VAL A 286 16.71 -16.62 12.94
N THR A 287 16.85 -17.37 14.04
CA THR A 287 15.72 -17.82 14.85
C THR A 287 14.97 -16.64 15.46
N GLU A 288 15.68 -15.67 16.02
CA GLU A 288 15.08 -14.44 16.54
C GLU A 288 14.36 -13.67 15.42
N LEU A 289 15.03 -13.44 14.29
CA LEU A 289 14.44 -12.76 13.14
C LEU A 289 13.18 -13.46 12.62
N PHE A 290 13.19 -14.79 12.58
CA PHE A 290 12.03 -15.59 12.17
C PHE A 290 10.85 -15.42 13.13
N SER A 291 11.10 -15.43 14.45
CA SER A 291 10.06 -15.27 15.48
C SER A 291 9.43 -13.87 15.51
N THR A 292 10.17 -12.87 15.05
CA THR A 292 9.82 -11.43 15.13
C THR A 292 9.34 -10.82 13.82
N ALA A 293 9.36 -11.60 12.75
CA ALA A 293 9.02 -11.15 11.42
C ALA A 293 7.50 -10.96 11.27
N LEU A 294 7.12 -9.79 10.76
CA LEU A 294 5.81 -9.51 10.21
C LEU A 294 5.87 -9.52 8.69
N VAL A 295 4.84 -10.02 8.04
CA VAL A 295 4.74 -10.07 6.58
C VAL A 295 3.50 -9.31 6.14
N VAL A 296 3.65 -8.50 5.08
CA VAL A 296 2.52 -7.86 4.41
C VAL A 296 1.76 -8.92 3.64
N VAL A 297 0.45 -8.95 3.84
CA VAL A 297 -0.44 -9.87 3.16
C VAL A 297 -1.64 -9.14 2.58
N HIS A 298 -2.12 -9.61 1.44
CA HIS A 298 -3.38 -9.20 0.88
C HIS A 298 -4.52 -10.04 1.46
N VAL A 299 -5.61 -9.39 1.85
CA VAL A 299 -6.81 -10.03 2.38
C VAL A 299 -7.93 -9.89 1.35
N ASP A 300 -8.46 -11.02 0.90
CA ASP A 300 -9.60 -11.10 0.00
C ASP A 300 -10.81 -11.67 0.76
N MET A 301 -11.90 -10.92 0.91
CA MET A 301 -13.08 -11.43 1.61
C MET A 301 -13.83 -12.45 0.75
N HIS A 302 -14.33 -13.52 1.38
CA HIS A 302 -15.26 -14.45 0.78
C HIS A 302 -16.68 -14.15 1.28
N GLY A 303 -17.61 -13.89 0.35
CA GLY A 303 -18.98 -13.55 0.69
C GLY A 303 -19.15 -12.12 1.19
N ARG A 304 -20.02 -11.92 2.18
CA ARG A 304 -20.37 -10.59 2.71
C ARG A 304 -19.34 -10.12 3.73
N GLY A 305 -18.82 -8.92 3.53
CA GLY A 305 -17.96 -8.24 4.49
C GLY A 305 -17.02 -7.26 3.81
N THR A 306 -16.79 -6.13 4.45
CA THR A 306 -15.77 -5.15 4.04
C THR A 306 -14.82 -4.97 5.21
N PRO A 307 -13.54 -5.33 5.06
CA PRO A 307 -12.57 -5.14 6.12
C PRO A 307 -12.37 -3.63 6.31
N GLN A 308 -12.37 -3.20 7.56
CA GLN A 308 -12.02 -1.83 7.94
C GLN A 308 -10.57 -1.77 8.42
N ASP A 309 -10.01 -0.57 8.45
CA ASP A 309 -8.69 -0.35 9.03
C ASP A 309 -8.64 -0.86 10.47
N ARG A 310 -7.56 -1.59 10.79
CA ARG A 310 -7.34 -2.31 12.05
C ARG A 310 -8.33 -3.43 12.34
N ALA A 311 -9.03 -3.95 11.34
CA ALA A 311 -9.73 -5.22 11.48
C ALA A 311 -8.75 -6.31 11.92
N ILE A 312 -9.22 -7.18 12.80
CA ILE A 312 -8.44 -8.25 13.41
C ILE A 312 -8.55 -9.49 12.53
N LEU A 313 -7.39 -10.06 12.20
CA LEU A 313 -7.30 -11.33 11.51
C LEU A 313 -7.11 -12.44 12.53
N TYR A 314 -7.99 -13.43 12.49
CA TYR A 314 -7.90 -14.62 13.33
C TYR A 314 -7.50 -15.83 12.49
N GLY A 315 -6.50 -16.55 12.98
CA GLY A 315 -6.08 -17.85 12.46
C GLY A 315 -6.88 -18.99 13.10
N CYS A 316 -6.38 -20.20 12.95
CA CYS A 316 -6.94 -21.39 13.54
C CYS A 316 -5.85 -22.40 13.92
N GLU A 317 -6.03 -23.08 15.05
CA GLU A 317 -5.12 -24.13 15.49
C GLU A 317 -5.61 -25.54 15.11
N SER A 318 -6.90 -25.71 14.81
CA SER A 318 -7.56 -27.00 14.54
C SER A 318 -7.86 -27.22 13.05
N ASP A 319 -7.45 -28.38 12.53
CA ASP A 319 -7.64 -28.75 11.13
C ASP A 319 -9.12 -28.95 10.77
N GLU A 320 -9.93 -29.42 11.70
CA GLU A 320 -11.38 -29.61 11.52
C GLU A 320 -12.09 -28.27 11.25
N VAL A 321 -11.66 -27.22 11.96
CA VAL A 321 -12.22 -25.87 11.79
C VAL A 321 -11.80 -25.29 10.45
N VAL A 322 -10.55 -25.50 10.01
CA VAL A 322 -10.09 -25.10 8.67
C VAL A 322 -10.87 -25.83 7.58
N ALA A 323 -11.13 -27.14 7.74
CA ALA A 323 -11.96 -27.91 6.81
C ALA A 323 -13.41 -27.37 6.75
N SER A 324 -13.97 -26.98 7.90
CA SER A 324 -15.29 -26.33 7.95
C SER A 324 -15.32 -25.00 7.20
N TRP A 325 -14.24 -24.20 7.27
CA TRP A 325 -14.14 -22.93 6.54
C TRP A 325 -14.00 -23.16 5.03
N LYS A 326 -13.26 -24.18 4.61
CA LYS A 326 -13.17 -24.58 3.19
C LYS A 326 -14.53 -24.98 2.64
N ALA A 327 -15.22 -25.88 3.34
CA ALA A 327 -16.57 -26.30 2.97
C ALA A 327 -17.55 -25.12 2.91
N ALA A 328 -17.41 -24.16 3.83
CA ALA A 328 -18.22 -22.94 3.85
C ALA A 328 -17.99 -22.02 2.64
N VAL A 329 -16.73 -21.88 2.19
CA VAL A 329 -16.39 -21.07 1.02
C VAL A 329 -16.89 -21.73 -0.27
N GLU A 330 -16.90 -23.06 -0.33
CA GLU A 330 -17.41 -23.83 -1.46
C GLU A 330 -18.94 -23.87 -1.49
N SER A 331 -19.60 -23.84 -0.33
CA SER A 331 -21.05 -23.73 -0.24
C SER A 331 -21.51 -22.32 -0.58
N SER A 332 -22.39 -22.16 -1.57
CA SER A 332 -22.98 -20.86 -1.95
C SER A 332 -23.82 -20.19 -0.84
N ASN A 333 -24.00 -20.84 0.30
CA ASN A 333 -24.74 -20.33 1.45
C ASN A 333 -23.79 -19.55 2.39
N ASN A 334 -24.00 -18.23 2.44
CA ASN A 334 -23.26 -17.25 3.26
C ASN A 334 -23.44 -17.38 4.80
N GLU A 335 -23.92 -18.51 5.32
CA GLU A 335 -24.39 -18.63 6.72
C GLU A 335 -23.28 -18.86 7.75
N VAL A 336 -22.07 -19.19 7.32
CA VAL A 336 -20.98 -19.56 8.25
C VAL A 336 -20.30 -18.33 8.90
N ALA A 337 -20.81 -17.13 8.67
CA ALA A 337 -20.37 -15.89 9.34
C ALA A 337 -20.58 -15.92 10.87
N ALA A 338 -21.39 -16.85 11.40
CA ALA A 338 -21.87 -16.84 12.78
C ALA A 338 -21.12 -17.73 13.80
N SER A 339 -20.04 -18.42 13.42
CA SER A 339 -19.26 -19.21 14.40
C SER A 339 -18.58 -18.30 15.44
N PRO A 340 -18.58 -18.66 16.74
CA PRO A 340 -17.92 -17.84 17.77
C PRO A 340 -16.41 -17.79 17.54
N PHE A 341 -15.84 -16.59 17.53
CA PHE A 341 -14.42 -16.33 17.27
C PHE A 341 -13.59 -16.15 18.56
N LYS A 342 -14.20 -16.30 19.74
CA LYS A 342 -13.58 -15.98 21.04
C LYS A 342 -12.33 -16.79 21.35
N ASP A 343 -12.20 -17.99 20.76
CA ASP A 343 -11.11 -18.93 21.03
C ASP A 343 -10.07 -18.98 19.91
N LEU A 344 -10.17 -18.11 18.89
CA LEU A 344 -9.25 -18.13 17.76
C LEU A 344 -8.00 -17.26 18.03
N PRO A 345 -6.79 -17.74 17.69
CA PRO A 345 -5.57 -16.96 17.84
C PRO A 345 -5.55 -15.77 16.87
N VAL A 346 -5.05 -14.63 17.33
CA VAL A 346 -4.86 -13.46 16.48
C VAL A 346 -3.64 -13.69 15.59
N LEU A 347 -3.86 -13.63 14.27
CA LEU A 347 -2.82 -13.79 13.26
C LEU A 347 -2.20 -12.45 12.85
N GLY A 348 -2.99 -11.38 12.87
CA GLY A 348 -2.55 -10.04 12.46
C GLY A 348 -3.66 -9.01 12.42
N TYR A 349 -3.36 -7.87 11.79
CA TYR A 349 -4.29 -6.75 11.67
C TYR A 349 -4.25 -6.15 10.27
N VAL A 350 -5.42 -5.73 9.79
CA VAL A 350 -5.57 -4.97 8.55
C VAL A 350 -4.98 -3.57 8.76
N THR A 351 -4.09 -3.14 7.88
CA THR A 351 -3.56 -1.77 7.88
C THR A 351 -4.47 -0.84 7.07
N SER A 352 -4.87 -1.31 5.89
CA SER A 352 -5.71 -0.55 4.96
C SER A 352 -6.82 -1.45 4.41
N GLY A 353 -8.08 -1.18 4.75
CA GLY A 353 -9.23 -2.00 4.38
C GLY A 353 -10.29 -1.23 3.61
N GLY A 354 -10.88 -1.86 2.59
CA GLY A 354 -11.90 -1.21 1.78
C GLY A 354 -12.74 -2.17 0.94
N PHE A 355 -13.63 -1.59 0.14
CA PHE A 355 -14.38 -2.33 -0.86
C PHE A 355 -13.77 -2.05 -2.23
N SER A 356 -13.33 -3.09 -2.93
CA SER A 356 -12.79 -2.93 -4.28
C SER A 356 -13.94 -2.80 -5.27
N LEU A 357 -13.95 -1.70 -6.02
CA LEU A 357 -14.89 -1.53 -7.12
C LEU A 357 -14.52 -2.40 -8.33
N GLN A 358 -13.25 -2.79 -8.46
CA GLN A 358 -12.77 -3.68 -9.52
C GLN A 358 -13.15 -5.14 -9.26
N LEU A 359 -12.94 -5.62 -8.03
CA LEU A 359 -13.22 -7.01 -7.64
C LEU A 359 -14.68 -7.24 -7.26
N GLY A 360 -15.42 -6.17 -6.93
CA GLY A 360 -16.81 -6.26 -6.46
C GLY A 360 -16.96 -6.87 -5.07
N ARG A 361 -15.90 -6.88 -4.25
CA ARG A 361 -15.88 -7.45 -2.90
C ARG A 361 -14.97 -6.69 -1.95
N GLY A 362 -15.11 -6.94 -0.65
CA GLY A 362 -14.22 -6.41 0.38
C GLY A 362 -12.81 -6.98 0.24
N HIS A 363 -11.81 -6.12 0.39
CA HIS A 363 -10.41 -6.51 0.36
C HIS A 363 -9.56 -5.54 1.19
N GLY A 364 -8.33 -5.94 1.50
CA GLY A 364 -7.46 -5.12 2.33
C GLY A 364 -6.00 -5.52 2.24
N ILE A 365 -5.14 -4.63 2.73
CA ILE A 365 -3.74 -4.90 3.02
C ILE A 365 -3.65 -5.06 4.53
N ALA A 366 -2.92 -6.08 4.96
CA ALA A 366 -2.72 -6.41 6.35
C ALA A 366 -1.26 -6.78 6.62
N ALA A 367 -0.89 -6.79 7.89
CA ALA A 367 0.35 -7.41 8.33
C ALA A 367 0.03 -8.55 9.32
N VAL A 368 0.73 -9.67 9.16
CA VAL A 368 0.56 -10.88 9.99
C VAL A 368 1.89 -11.37 10.52
N GLY A 369 1.88 -12.11 11.62
CA GLY A 369 3.07 -12.81 12.12
C GLY A 369 3.52 -13.88 11.12
N PHE A 370 4.81 -13.88 10.76
CA PHE A 370 5.34 -14.79 9.74
C PHE A 370 5.21 -16.26 10.13
N LYS A 371 5.53 -16.59 11.39
CA LYS A 371 5.35 -17.94 11.95
C LYS A 371 3.90 -18.41 11.83
N GLY A 372 2.95 -17.59 12.29
CA GLY A 372 1.52 -17.90 12.23
C GLY A 372 1.02 -18.09 10.80
N LEU A 373 1.54 -17.32 9.83
CA LEU A 373 1.20 -17.48 8.42
C LEU A 373 1.66 -18.83 7.86
N ILE A 374 2.87 -19.27 8.19
CA ILE A 374 3.39 -20.57 7.76
C ILE A 374 2.60 -21.71 8.40
N ASP A 375 2.31 -21.61 9.70
CA ASP A 375 1.51 -22.60 10.43
C ASP A 375 0.10 -22.74 9.83
N MET A 376 -0.51 -21.63 9.40
CA MET A 376 -1.79 -21.64 8.69
C MET A 376 -1.67 -22.20 7.27
N ALA A 377 -0.57 -21.93 6.56
CA ALA A 377 -0.31 -22.45 5.21
C ALA A 377 -0.12 -23.97 5.21
N LYS A 378 0.58 -24.52 6.23
CA LYS A 378 0.75 -25.96 6.45
C LYS A 378 -0.59 -26.69 6.51
N ARG A 379 -1.53 -26.16 7.30
CA ARG A 379 -2.87 -26.74 7.50
C ARG A 379 -3.79 -26.55 6.29
N SER A 380 -3.68 -25.40 5.62
CA SER A 380 -4.59 -25.06 4.54
C SER A 380 -4.31 -25.80 3.23
N GLN A 381 -3.10 -26.33 2.99
CA GLN A 381 -2.72 -27.04 1.74
C GLN A 381 -3.23 -26.31 0.47
N GLY A 382 -3.05 -24.99 0.41
CA GLY A 382 -3.68 -24.12 -0.60
C GLY A 382 -3.77 -22.67 -0.14
N LYS A 383 -4.86 -21.99 -0.50
CA LYS A 383 -5.13 -20.61 -0.04
C LYS A 383 -5.32 -20.58 1.48
N VAL A 384 -4.63 -19.67 2.16
CA VAL A 384 -4.74 -19.52 3.61
C VAL A 384 -6.07 -18.85 3.94
N LEU A 385 -6.95 -19.55 4.65
CA LEU A 385 -8.24 -18.99 5.09
C LEU A 385 -8.11 -18.39 6.48
N VAL A 386 -8.74 -17.24 6.68
CA VAL A 386 -8.74 -16.50 7.96
C VAL A 386 -10.13 -15.97 8.27
N ARG A 387 -10.35 -15.58 9.53
CA ARG A 387 -11.55 -14.87 9.96
C ARG A 387 -11.22 -13.40 10.15
N VAL A 388 -12.00 -12.52 9.55
CA VAL A 388 -11.76 -11.07 9.55
C VAL A 388 -12.83 -10.38 10.38
N ARG A 389 -12.45 -9.74 11.50
CA ARG A 389 -13.38 -9.04 12.38
C ARG A 389 -13.10 -7.54 12.42
N ASN A 390 -14.08 -6.73 12.05
CA ASN A 390 -13.99 -5.28 12.24
C ASN A 390 -14.12 -4.93 13.73
N LEU A 391 -13.50 -3.82 14.16
CA LEU A 391 -13.51 -3.38 15.56
C LEU A 391 -14.91 -3.10 16.11
N ASN A 392 -15.86 -2.75 15.23
CA ASN A 392 -17.26 -2.50 15.55
C ASN A 392 -18.17 -3.73 15.34
N GLY A 393 -17.62 -4.83 14.81
CA GLY A 393 -18.36 -6.01 14.40
C GLY A 393 -18.31 -7.12 15.46
N THR A 394 -19.45 -7.79 15.64
CA THR A 394 -19.55 -9.05 16.39
C THR A 394 -19.43 -10.28 15.49
N ILE A 395 -19.34 -10.07 14.18
CA ILE A 395 -19.29 -11.13 13.17
C ILE A 395 -17.90 -11.11 12.56
N ALA A 396 -17.32 -12.30 12.38
CA ALA A 396 -16.03 -12.49 11.71
C ALA A 396 -16.25 -13.28 10.41
N PRO A 397 -16.56 -12.63 9.27
CA PRO A 397 -16.61 -13.30 7.98
C PRO A 397 -15.29 -13.97 7.59
N VAL A 398 -15.37 -14.96 6.69
CA VAL A 398 -14.19 -15.67 6.17
C VAL A 398 -13.54 -14.85 5.07
N GLY A 399 -12.21 -14.76 5.10
CA GLY A 399 -11.38 -14.21 4.04
C GLY A 399 -10.26 -15.19 3.67
N SER A 400 -9.57 -14.92 2.58
CA SER A 400 -8.31 -15.56 2.22
C SER A 400 -7.16 -14.57 2.29
N VAL A 401 -5.97 -15.09 2.54
CA VAL A 401 -4.74 -14.32 2.70
C VAL A 401 -3.68 -14.82 1.73
N THR A 402 -3.03 -13.88 1.04
CA THR A 402 -1.92 -14.12 0.11
C THR A 402 -0.75 -13.22 0.50
N ALA A 403 0.49 -13.71 0.47
CA ALA A 403 1.64 -12.91 0.85
C ALA A 403 2.06 -11.95 -0.28
N VAL A 404 2.41 -10.71 0.07
CA VAL A 404 2.73 -9.64 -0.90
C VAL A 404 4.21 -9.54 -1.19
#